data_AF-A0A6B2CXS4-F1
#
_entry.id   AF-A0A6B2CXS4-F1
#
_cell.length_a   1.000
_cell.length_b   1.000
_cell.length_c   1.000
_cell.angle_alpha   90.00
_cell.angle_beta   90.00
_cell.angle_gamma   90.00
#
_symmetry.space_group_name_H-M   'P 1'
#
loop_
_entity.id
_entity.type
_entity.pdbx_description
1 polymer ?
#
loop_
_entity_poly.entity_id
_entity_poly.type
_entity_poly.pdbx_seq_one_letter_code
_entity_poly.pdbx_strand_id
1 'polypeptide(L)'
;KRQIRVEYFIKALFRTAAASGRVVENMRVFLGISDSAVRHGHIASALAVIHALQQIDVINREGEYKIWPIVGMGSPPFRGGLNNPRLAHVEALQYSGYRTATVQSAVRYDVSYAEFLRVRETLSRLHPPRDLEIKETWVEVASRMYRDLVDVYLPKIAEVASAIPSTRERVSWKQYGRTIEEGGVQVPRAIVYTATWYFVGVPPTLLDAQFIAWAYKTDELDAILRALPALLDEWRYDSSFYCRKRAKNVLGEDLTKKIDEALDIMGIKPEPDETYTALLNNAEAQAHALALGRIRGFLG
;
A
#
# COMPACT_ATOMS: atom_id res chain seq x y z
N LYS A 1 -13.58 -2.43 5.15
CA LYS A 1 -14.92 -3.09 5.11
C LYS A 1 -15.31 -3.68 3.75
N ARG A 2 -15.20 -2.98 2.60
CA ARG A 2 -15.65 -3.55 1.30
C ARG A 2 -14.91 -4.81 0.88
N GLN A 3 -13.58 -4.83 1.01
CA GLN A 3 -12.75 -5.98 0.64
C GLN A 3 -12.99 -7.20 1.55
N ILE A 4 -13.17 -7.00 2.86
CA ILE A 4 -13.52 -8.08 3.81
C ILE A 4 -14.87 -8.72 3.43
N ARG A 5 -15.82 -7.93 2.92
CA ARG A 5 -17.15 -8.41 2.51
C ARG A 5 -17.26 -8.78 1.03
N VAL A 6 -16.14 -9.10 0.36
CA VAL A 6 -16.12 -9.33 -1.10
C VAL A 6 -17.09 -10.44 -1.53
N GLU A 7 -17.19 -11.50 -0.76
CA GLU A 7 -18.06 -12.66 -1.03
C GLU A 7 -19.52 -12.21 -1.14
N TYR A 8 -20.00 -11.45 -0.15
CA TYR A 8 -21.36 -10.91 -0.13
C TYR A 8 -21.66 -10.09 -1.39
N PHE A 9 -20.74 -9.20 -1.79
CA PHE A 9 -20.94 -8.35 -2.97
C PHE A 9 -20.95 -9.16 -4.26
N ILE A 10 -20.06 -10.14 -4.40
CA ILE A 10 -20.02 -11.03 -5.56
C ILE A 10 -21.35 -11.80 -5.66
N LYS A 11 -21.75 -12.51 -4.60
CA LYS A 11 -22.99 -13.32 -4.58
C LYS A 11 -24.22 -12.44 -4.85
N ALA A 12 -24.27 -11.23 -4.29
CA ALA A 12 -25.36 -10.29 -4.54
C ALA A 12 -25.43 -9.84 -6.01
N LEU A 13 -24.29 -9.56 -6.65
CA LEU A 13 -24.25 -9.16 -8.06
C LEU A 13 -24.70 -10.28 -9.01
N PHE A 14 -24.26 -11.52 -8.78
CA PHE A 14 -24.75 -12.67 -9.57
C PHE A 14 -26.25 -12.86 -9.43
N ARG A 15 -26.79 -12.84 -8.20
CA ARG A 15 -28.23 -12.94 -7.95
C ARG A 15 -29.02 -11.81 -8.63
N THR A 16 -28.49 -10.59 -8.60
CA THR A 16 -29.14 -9.43 -9.22
C THR A 16 -29.15 -9.56 -10.75
N ALA A 17 -28.05 -10.02 -11.35
CA ALA A 17 -27.98 -10.29 -12.78
C ALA A 17 -28.99 -11.36 -13.20
N ALA A 18 -29.05 -12.47 -12.46
CA ALA A 18 -30.01 -13.56 -12.70
C ALA A 18 -31.46 -13.08 -12.59
N ALA A 19 -31.80 -12.30 -11.55
CA ALA A 19 -33.14 -11.70 -11.38
C ALA A 19 -33.50 -10.75 -12.54
N SER A 20 -32.51 -10.15 -13.20
CA SER A 20 -32.71 -9.33 -14.40
C SER A 20 -32.75 -10.13 -15.72
N GLY A 21 -32.80 -11.47 -15.66
CA GLY A 21 -32.78 -12.35 -16.82
C GLY A 21 -31.41 -12.44 -17.53
N ARG A 22 -30.34 -11.95 -16.90
CA ARG A 22 -28.97 -12.01 -17.45
C ARG A 22 -28.22 -13.20 -16.89
N VAL A 23 -27.59 -13.96 -17.76
CA VAL A 23 -26.66 -15.04 -17.39
C VAL A 23 -25.25 -14.47 -17.31
N VAL A 24 -24.61 -14.59 -16.14
CA VAL A 24 -23.21 -14.20 -15.93
C VAL A 24 -22.39 -15.46 -15.82
N GLU A 25 -21.62 -15.78 -16.86
CA GLU A 25 -20.77 -17.00 -16.85
C GLU A 25 -19.55 -16.85 -15.94
N ASN A 26 -19.01 -15.63 -15.84
CA ASN A 26 -17.88 -15.31 -15.00
C ASN A 26 -17.83 -13.82 -14.69
N MET A 27 -17.11 -13.46 -13.62
CA MET A 27 -16.92 -12.08 -13.18
C MET A 27 -15.44 -11.77 -12.98
N ARG A 28 -14.97 -10.65 -13.50
CA ARG A 28 -13.66 -10.10 -13.16
C ARG A 28 -13.80 -9.05 -12.06
N VAL A 29 -13.07 -9.23 -10.97
CA VAL A 29 -13.10 -8.34 -9.81
C VAL A 29 -11.75 -7.64 -9.68
N PHE A 30 -11.75 -6.31 -9.66
CA PHE A 30 -10.54 -5.52 -9.49
C PHE A 30 -10.34 -5.15 -8.01
N LEU A 31 -9.26 -5.63 -7.42
CA LEU A 31 -8.84 -5.36 -6.05
C LEU A 31 -7.70 -4.34 -6.07
N GLY A 32 -8.02 -3.09 -5.75
CA GLY A 32 -7.02 -2.01 -5.64
C GLY A 32 -6.61 -1.77 -4.19
N ILE A 33 -5.30 -1.69 -3.93
CA ILE A 33 -4.77 -1.40 -2.59
C ILE A 33 -4.50 0.10 -2.39
N SER A 34 -4.09 0.83 -3.42
CA SER A 34 -3.56 2.20 -3.26
C SER A 34 -4.56 3.17 -2.60
N ASP A 35 -5.81 3.23 -3.07
CA ASP A 35 -6.84 4.09 -2.47
C ASP A 35 -7.31 3.58 -1.10
N SER A 36 -7.20 2.27 -0.85
CA SER A 36 -7.48 1.68 0.46
C SER A 36 -6.42 2.10 1.47
N ALA A 37 -5.14 2.01 1.11
CA ALA A 37 -4.02 2.33 1.97
C ALA A 37 -4.04 3.79 2.43
N VAL A 38 -4.38 4.74 1.54
CA VAL A 38 -4.55 6.15 1.91
C VAL A 38 -5.55 6.32 3.05
N ARG A 39 -6.64 5.54 3.07
CA ARG A 39 -7.73 5.65 4.04
C ARG A 39 -7.54 4.79 5.29
N HIS A 40 -6.83 3.67 5.16
CA HIS A 40 -6.84 2.60 6.14
C HIS A 40 -5.44 2.13 6.56
N GLY A 41 -4.38 2.69 6.01
CA GLY A 41 -3.02 2.21 6.25
C GLY A 41 -2.68 0.99 5.40
N HIS A 42 -1.39 0.69 5.33
CA HIS A 42 -0.87 -0.36 4.46
C HIS A 42 -1.25 -1.73 4.98
N ILE A 43 -0.97 -2.02 6.25
CA ILE A 43 -1.23 -3.32 6.87
C ILE A 43 -2.71 -3.71 6.78
N ALA A 44 -3.62 -2.80 7.16
CA ALA A 44 -5.05 -3.08 7.09
C ALA A 44 -5.51 -3.39 5.65
N SER A 45 -4.98 -2.64 4.68
CA SER A 45 -5.34 -2.80 3.28
C SER A 45 -4.75 -4.07 2.68
N ALA A 46 -3.52 -4.43 3.02
CA ALA A 46 -2.86 -5.65 2.59
C ALA A 46 -3.61 -6.89 3.12
N LEU A 47 -3.90 -6.94 4.43
CA LEU A 47 -4.68 -8.00 5.06
C LEU A 47 -6.07 -8.15 4.41
N ALA A 48 -6.75 -7.03 4.14
CA ALA A 48 -8.07 -7.05 3.53
C ALA A 48 -8.06 -7.56 2.07
N VAL A 49 -7.02 -7.26 1.29
CA VAL A 49 -6.85 -7.79 -0.07
C VAL A 49 -6.55 -9.29 -0.04
N ILE A 50 -5.67 -9.75 0.86
CA ILE A 50 -5.36 -11.17 1.03
C ILE A 50 -6.63 -11.94 1.40
N HIS A 51 -7.38 -11.45 2.38
CA HIS A 51 -8.66 -12.04 2.76
C HIS A 51 -9.63 -12.09 1.57
N ALA A 52 -9.72 -11.01 0.78
CA ALA A 52 -10.59 -10.99 -0.40
C ALA A 52 -10.20 -12.05 -1.45
N LEU A 53 -8.89 -12.27 -1.66
CA LEU A 53 -8.39 -13.30 -2.58
C LEU A 53 -8.70 -14.72 -2.06
N GLN A 54 -8.58 -14.96 -0.76
CA GLN A 54 -8.96 -16.22 -0.12
C GLN A 54 -10.46 -16.51 -0.29
N GLN A 55 -11.33 -15.51 -0.03
CA GLN A 55 -12.77 -15.69 -0.19
C GLN A 55 -13.17 -15.92 -1.65
N ILE A 56 -12.52 -15.25 -2.60
CA ILE A 56 -12.72 -15.49 -4.03
C ILE A 56 -12.32 -16.93 -4.42
N ASP A 57 -11.26 -17.46 -3.83
CA ASP A 57 -10.85 -18.84 -4.06
C ASP A 57 -11.85 -19.86 -3.48
N VAL A 58 -12.37 -19.62 -2.28
CA VAL A 58 -13.46 -20.42 -1.70
C VAL A 58 -14.67 -20.45 -2.65
N ILE A 59 -15.13 -19.28 -3.10
CA ILE A 59 -16.24 -19.17 -4.07
C ILE A 59 -15.97 -19.98 -5.34
N ASN A 60 -14.75 -19.89 -5.89
CA ASN A 60 -14.39 -20.64 -7.09
C ASN A 60 -14.36 -22.16 -6.85
N ARG A 61 -13.96 -22.61 -5.66
CA ARG A 61 -13.95 -24.03 -5.28
C ARG A 61 -15.36 -24.59 -5.05
N GLU A 62 -16.29 -23.79 -4.53
CA GLU A 62 -17.71 -24.14 -4.41
C GLU A 62 -18.34 -24.41 -5.79
N GLY A 63 -17.82 -23.77 -6.85
CA GLY A 63 -18.19 -24.04 -8.25
C GLY A 63 -19.48 -23.37 -8.73
N GLU A 64 -20.26 -22.75 -7.83
CA GLU A 64 -21.47 -22.00 -8.18
C GLU A 64 -21.15 -20.73 -8.98
N TYR A 65 -20.02 -20.08 -8.70
CA TYR A 65 -19.60 -18.85 -9.36
C TYR A 65 -18.16 -18.95 -9.86
N LYS A 66 -17.86 -18.24 -10.95
CA LYS A 66 -16.52 -18.18 -11.55
C LYS A 66 -15.96 -16.77 -11.53
N ILE A 67 -14.95 -16.55 -10.71
CA ILE A 67 -14.39 -15.25 -10.40
C ILE A 67 -12.91 -15.18 -10.78
N TRP A 68 -12.55 -14.13 -11.52
CA TRP A 68 -11.20 -13.87 -11.99
C TRP A 68 -10.64 -12.59 -11.35
N PRO A 69 -9.89 -12.69 -10.23
CA PRO A 69 -9.36 -11.53 -9.52
C PRO A 69 -8.24 -10.82 -10.29
N ILE A 70 -8.31 -9.49 -10.32
CA ILE A 70 -7.30 -8.58 -10.83
C ILE A 70 -6.75 -7.79 -9.65
N VAL A 71 -5.43 -7.70 -9.48
CA VAL A 71 -4.80 -6.86 -8.44
C VAL A 71 -4.19 -5.59 -9.04
N GLY A 72 -4.59 -4.46 -8.47
CA GLY A 72 -4.13 -3.12 -8.83
C GLY A 72 -3.14 -2.57 -7.82
N MET A 73 -1.85 -2.72 -8.12
CA MET A 73 -0.74 -2.42 -7.19
C MET A 73 0.38 -1.67 -7.90
N GLY A 74 1.04 -0.77 -7.15
CA GLY A 74 2.14 0.07 -7.61
C GLY A 74 3.51 -0.48 -7.22
N SER A 75 4.55 0.32 -7.50
CA SER A 75 5.93 0.02 -7.09
C SER A 75 6.24 0.37 -5.63
N PRO A 76 5.67 1.43 -5.00
CA PRO A 76 5.86 1.64 -3.57
C PRO A 76 5.21 0.51 -2.75
N PRO A 77 5.84 0.05 -1.65
CA PRO A 77 5.25 -0.94 -0.73
C PRO A 77 3.86 -0.55 -0.24
N PHE A 78 3.67 0.70 0.18
CA PHE A 78 2.38 1.26 0.62
C PHE A 78 1.25 1.16 -0.43
N ARG A 79 1.62 0.96 -1.70
CA ARG A 79 0.69 0.75 -2.82
C ARG A 79 0.70 -0.69 -3.32
N GLY A 80 1.17 -1.61 -2.51
CA GLY A 80 1.17 -3.06 -2.70
C GLY A 80 2.46 -3.65 -3.27
N GLY A 81 3.49 -2.85 -3.54
CA GLY A 81 4.86 -3.31 -3.89
C GLY A 81 5.03 -4.25 -5.10
N LEU A 82 3.95 -4.68 -5.75
CA LEU A 82 3.94 -5.73 -6.76
C LEU A 82 4.73 -5.34 -8.02
N ASN A 83 4.88 -4.04 -8.26
CA ASN A 83 5.67 -3.50 -9.37
C ASN A 83 7.08 -3.06 -8.94
N ASN A 84 7.52 -3.40 -7.73
CA ASN A 84 8.84 -3.07 -7.21
C ASN A 84 9.85 -4.14 -7.65
N PRO A 85 10.93 -3.80 -8.39
CA PRO A 85 11.93 -4.79 -8.78
C PRO A 85 12.60 -5.53 -7.62
N ARG A 86 12.61 -4.95 -6.41
CA ARG A 86 13.20 -5.55 -5.20
C ARG A 86 12.20 -6.41 -4.43
N LEU A 87 10.90 -6.11 -4.49
CA LEU A 87 9.88 -6.78 -3.67
C LEU A 87 8.91 -7.65 -4.46
N ALA A 88 8.85 -7.54 -5.79
CA ALA A 88 7.85 -8.23 -6.61
C ALA A 88 7.76 -9.74 -6.34
N HIS A 89 8.89 -10.39 -6.03
CA HIS A 89 8.96 -11.82 -5.73
C HIS A 89 8.26 -12.21 -4.43
N VAL A 90 8.43 -11.44 -3.35
CA VAL A 90 7.72 -11.67 -2.08
C VAL A 90 6.28 -11.18 -2.15
N GLU A 91 6.02 -10.09 -2.87
CA GLU A 91 4.68 -9.51 -3.02
C GLU A 91 3.75 -10.40 -3.86
N ALA A 92 4.27 -11.04 -4.91
CA ALA A 92 3.51 -12.01 -5.70
C ALA A 92 3.07 -13.22 -4.87
N LEU A 93 3.86 -13.61 -3.87
CA LEU A 93 3.50 -14.66 -2.92
C LEU A 93 2.49 -14.16 -1.88
N GLN A 94 2.73 -12.98 -1.32
CA GLN A 94 1.83 -12.31 -0.36
C GLN A 94 0.42 -12.19 -0.92
N TYR A 95 0.28 -11.71 -2.15
CA TYR A 95 -1.01 -11.51 -2.83
C TYR A 95 -1.39 -12.63 -3.79
N SER A 96 -0.87 -13.84 -3.59
CA SER A 96 -1.22 -14.99 -4.43
C SER A 96 -2.73 -15.26 -4.48
N GLY A 97 -3.19 -15.89 -5.57
CA GLY A 97 -4.60 -16.07 -5.90
C GLY A 97 -5.15 -15.09 -6.93
N TYR A 98 -4.41 -14.03 -7.29
CA TYR A 98 -4.78 -13.19 -8.43
C TYR A 98 -4.62 -13.93 -9.76
N ARG A 99 -5.29 -13.40 -10.79
CA ARG A 99 -5.25 -13.93 -12.18
C ARG A 99 -4.76 -12.90 -13.18
N THR A 100 -4.72 -11.64 -12.79
CA THR A 100 -4.12 -10.55 -13.56
C THR A 100 -3.55 -9.53 -12.58
N ALA A 101 -2.34 -9.05 -12.86
CA ALA A 101 -1.72 -7.97 -12.09
C ALA A 101 -1.51 -6.75 -12.98
N THR A 102 -1.67 -5.55 -12.42
CA THR A 102 -1.36 -4.32 -13.15
C THR A 102 0.15 -4.14 -13.30
N VAL A 103 0.58 -3.73 -14.49
CA VAL A 103 1.94 -3.23 -14.76
C VAL A 103 1.87 -1.71 -14.96
N GLN A 104 2.36 -0.95 -13.99
CA GLN A 104 2.19 0.50 -13.91
C GLN A 104 3.31 1.26 -14.62
N SER A 105 3.22 2.59 -14.67
CA SER A 105 4.20 3.42 -15.39
C SER A 105 5.60 3.37 -14.79
N ALA A 106 5.74 3.39 -13.47
CA ALA A 106 7.06 3.47 -12.82
C ALA A 106 7.97 2.31 -13.25
N VAL A 107 7.51 1.07 -13.11
CA VAL A 107 8.27 -0.11 -13.54
C VAL A 107 8.50 -0.20 -15.06
N ARG A 108 7.80 0.58 -15.88
CA ARG A 108 8.00 0.59 -17.35
C ARG A 108 8.97 1.65 -17.83
N TYR A 109 9.10 2.75 -17.07
CA TYR A 109 9.79 3.96 -17.54
C TYR A 109 10.87 4.47 -16.59
N ASP A 110 10.81 4.13 -15.30
CA ASP A 110 11.70 4.66 -14.26
C ASP A 110 12.69 3.61 -13.73
N VAL A 111 12.68 2.39 -14.28
CA VAL A 111 13.61 1.30 -13.94
C VAL A 111 14.27 0.74 -15.20
N SER A 112 15.34 -0.04 -15.05
CA SER A 112 16.01 -0.66 -16.20
C SER A 112 15.11 -1.69 -16.90
N TYR A 113 15.31 -1.90 -18.20
CA TYR A 113 14.57 -2.92 -18.95
C TYR A 113 14.73 -4.33 -18.35
N ALA A 114 15.92 -4.65 -17.83
CA ALA A 114 16.17 -5.92 -17.15
C ALA A 114 15.35 -6.07 -15.86
N GLU A 115 15.20 -5.00 -15.07
CA GLU A 115 14.33 -4.98 -13.89
C GLU A 115 12.86 -5.15 -14.27
N PHE A 116 12.41 -4.42 -15.29
CA PHE A 116 11.06 -4.58 -15.83
C PHE A 116 10.74 -6.02 -16.23
N LEU A 117 11.65 -6.67 -16.96
CA LEU A 117 11.47 -8.07 -17.38
C LEU A 117 11.38 -9.03 -16.20
N ARG A 118 12.19 -8.83 -15.15
CA ARG A 118 12.13 -9.65 -13.92
C ARG A 118 10.79 -9.48 -13.21
N VAL A 119 10.30 -8.25 -13.06
CA VAL A 119 8.98 -8.00 -12.48
C VAL A 119 7.90 -8.68 -13.33
N ARG A 120 7.88 -8.45 -14.63
CA ARG A 120 6.90 -9.05 -15.54
C ARG A 120 6.89 -10.57 -15.44
N GLU A 121 8.06 -11.21 -15.44
CA GLU A 121 8.19 -12.67 -15.32
C GLU A 121 7.65 -13.17 -13.98
N THR A 122 7.95 -12.46 -12.90
CA THR A 122 7.42 -12.77 -11.56
C THR A 122 5.90 -12.70 -11.54
N LEU A 123 5.31 -11.64 -12.10
CA LEU A 123 3.86 -11.45 -12.08
C LEU A 123 3.09 -12.42 -12.97
N SER A 124 3.73 -12.96 -14.01
CA SER A 124 3.17 -14.01 -14.87
C SER A 124 3.08 -15.37 -14.17
N ARG A 125 3.86 -15.60 -13.10
CA ARG A 125 3.83 -16.84 -12.32
C ARG A 125 2.70 -16.75 -11.30
N LEU A 126 1.59 -17.41 -11.61
CA LEU A 126 0.42 -17.41 -10.75
C LEU A 126 0.59 -18.47 -9.65
N HIS A 127 0.34 -18.05 -8.41
CA HIS A 127 0.33 -18.92 -7.24
C HIS A 127 -1.11 -19.07 -6.71
N PRO A 128 -1.49 -20.24 -6.16
CA PRO A 128 -2.76 -20.36 -5.44
C PRO A 128 -2.73 -19.44 -4.21
N PRO A 129 -3.90 -18.91 -3.77
CA PRO A 129 -3.94 -18.07 -2.59
C PRO A 129 -3.46 -18.83 -1.35
N ARG A 130 -2.87 -18.08 -0.41
CA ARG A 130 -2.38 -18.64 0.85
C ARG A 130 -3.56 -19.01 1.74
N ASP A 131 -3.47 -20.16 2.39
CA ASP A 131 -4.46 -20.61 3.37
C ASP A 131 -3.97 -20.26 4.77
N LEU A 132 -4.35 -19.07 5.24
CA LEU A 132 -3.98 -18.58 6.58
C LEU A 132 -5.10 -17.67 7.10
N GLU A 133 -5.43 -17.82 8.37
CA GLU A 133 -6.50 -17.04 8.98
C GLU A 133 -6.13 -15.56 9.08
N ILE A 134 -6.98 -14.69 8.53
CA ILE A 134 -6.89 -13.25 8.69
C ILE A 134 -7.99 -12.82 9.66
N LYS A 135 -7.61 -12.45 10.89
CA LYS A 135 -8.56 -11.94 11.88
C LYS A 135 -9.09 -10.58 11.43
N GLU A 136 -10.42 -10.41 11.38
CA GLU A 136 -11.04 -9.11 11.06
C GLU A 136 -10.59 -8.02 12.04
N THR A 137 -10.38 -8.38 13.31
CA THR A 137 -9.87 -7.49 14.36
C THR A 137 -8.51 -6.87 14.01
N TRP A 138 -7.59 -7.60 13.37
CA TRP A 138 -6.31 -7.03 12.94
C TRP A 138 -6.52 -5.91 11.92
N VAL A 139 -7.42 -6.11 10.96
CA VAL A 139 -7.74 -5.10 9.94
C VAL A 139 -8.36 -3.85 10.56
N GLU A 140 -9.28 -4.03 11.51
CA GLU A 140 -9.95 -2.92 12.19
C GLU A 140 -9.01 -2.13 13.09
N VAL A 141 -8.16 -2.81 13.87
CA VAL A 141 -7.18 -2.17 14.75
C VAL A 141 -6.12 -1.44 13.93
N ALA A 142 -5.54 -2.09 12.91
CA ALA A 142 -4.57 -1.45 12.02
C ALA A 142 -5.16 -0.20 11.36
N SER A 143 -6.39 -0.29 10.83
CA SER A 143 -7.02 0.86 10.18
C SER A 143 -7.32 1.99 11.15
N ARG A 144 -7.73 1.69 12.39
CA ARG A 144 -7.99 2.73 13.38
C ARG A 144 -6.69 3.42 13.80
N MET A 145 -5.68 2.66 14.18
CA MET A 145 -4.40 3.22 14.64
C MET A 145 -3.71 4.04 13.55
N TYR A 146 -3.76 3.59 12.30
CA TYR A 146 -3.28 4.39 11.17
C TYR A 146 -4.01 5.73 11.07
N ARG A 147 -5.35 5.74 11.09
CA ARG A 147 -6.15 6.97 10.98
C ARG A 147 -5.88 7.94 12.12
N ASP A 148 -5.92 7.44 13.34
CA ASP A 148 -5.65 8.22 14.55
C ASP A 148 -4.26 8.88 14.48
N LEU A 149 -3.26 8.16 13.95
CA LEU A 149 -1.91 8.67 13.75
C LEU A 149 -1.87 9.73 12.63
N VAL A 150 -2.40 9.45 11.45
CA VAL A 150 -2.22 10.34 10.29
C VAL A 150 -3.04 11.61 10.39
N ASP A 151 -4.20 11.59 11.06
CA ASP A 151 -5.10 12.75 11.21
C ASP A 151 -4.39 13.98 11.78
N VAL A 152 -3.47 13.76 12.73
CA VAL A 152 -2.63 14.81 13.33
C VAL A 152 -1.76 15.52 12.29
N TYR A 153 -1.32 14.80 11.25
CA TYR A 153 -0.37 15.28 10.26
C TYR A 153 -1.03 15.72 8.93
N LEU A 154 -2.30 15.39 8.70
CA LEU A 154 -2.98 15.68 7.43
C LEU A 154 -2.91 17.14 6.96
N PRO A 155 -3.06 18.16 7.84
CA PRO A 155 -2.94 19.55 7.40
C PRO A 155 -1.57 19.84 6.79
N LYS A 156 -0.49 19.34 7.42
CA LYS A 156 0.88 19.53 6.92
C LYS A 156 1.14 18.73 5.66
N ILE A 157 0.62 17.50 5.56
CA ILE A 157 0.72 16.69 4.35
C ILE A 157 -0.02 17.35 3.17
N ALA A 158 -1.19 17.94 3.40
CA ALA A 158 -1.92 18.67 2.36
C ALA A 158 -1.17 19.93 1.88
N GLU A 159 -0.49 20.64 2.78
CA GLU A 159 0.38 21.77 2.45
C GLU A 159 1.56 21.34 1.56
N VAL A 160 2.31 20.32 1.99
CA VAL A 160 3.53 19.84 1.30
C VAL A 160 3.20 19.18 -0.05
N ALA A 161 2.01 18.60 -0.20
CA ALA A 161 1.59 17.97 -1.46
C ALA A 161 1.62 18.88 -2.69
N SER A 162 1.57 20.21 -2.49
CA SER A 162 1.74 21.19 -3.57
C SER A 162 3.13 21.13 -4.25
N ALA A 163 4.15 20.67 -3.52
CA ALA A 163 5.50 20.46 -4.04
C ALA A 163 5.66 19.16 -4.83
N ILE A 164 4.61 18.32 -4.93
CA ILE A 164 4.64 17.08 -5.70
C ILE A 164 4.04 17.31 -7.10
N PRO A 165 4.79 17.02 -8.18
CA PRO A 165 4.30 17.22 -9.53
C PRO A 165 3.22 16.20 -9.92
N SER A 166 2.32 16.60 -10.81
CA SER A 166 1.42 15.67 -11.50
C SER A 166 2.12 15.13 -12.74
N THR A 167 2.29 13.81 -12.84
CA THR A 167 2.93 13.15 -13.99
C THR A 167 1.98 12.87 -15.16
N ARG A 168 0.69 13.23 -15.03
CA ARG A 168 -0.32 13.15 -16.10
C ARG A 168 -1.26 14.34 -16.02
N GLU A 169 -1.76 14.81 -17.16
CA GLU A 169 -2.90 15.74 -17.21
C GLU A 169 -4.12 15.08 -16.57
N ARG A 170 -4.53 15.59 -15.42
CA ARG A 170 -5.66 15.06 -14.67
C ARG A 170 -6.35 16.18 -13.93
N VAL A 171 -7.65 16.01 -13.70
CA VAL A 171 -8.45 16.85 -12.79
C VAL A 171 -7.70 16.97 -11.45
N SER A 172 -7.59 18.21 -10.98
CA SER A 172 -6.84 18.57 -9.77
C SER A 172 -7.36 17.79 -8.56
N TRP A 173 -6.49 17.40 -7.65
CA TRP A 173 -6.90 16.78 -6.40
C TRP A 173 -7.75 17.74 -5.54
N LYS A 174 -7.65 19.06 -5.76
CA LYS A 174 -8.57 20.06 -5.16
C LYS A 174 -10.04 19.84 -5.55
N GLN A 175 -10.30 19.10 -6.63
CA GLN A 175 -11.63 18.71 -7.08
C GLN A 175 -11.93 17.21 -6.91
N TYR A 176 -10.90 16.36 -6.69
CA TYR A 176 -11.04 14.89 -6.67
C TYR A 176 -10.13 14.20 -5.63
N GLY A 177 -9.92 14.85 -4.49
CA GLY A 177 -9.14 14.34 -3.37
C GLY A 177 -9.78 13.11 -2.72
N ARG A 178 -9.12 12.61 -1.67
CA ARG A 178 -9.67 11.57 -0.79
C ARG A 178 -9.88 12.18 0.59
N THR A 179 -10.85 11.65 1.31
CA THR A 179 -11.01 11.94 2.74
C THR A 179 -10.74 10.65 3.50
N ILE A 180 -9.97 10.77 4.58
CA ILE A 180 -9.64 9.64 5.46
C ILE A 180 -10.83 9.32 6.36
N GLU A 181 -11.47 10.35 6.92
CA GLU A 181 -12.77 10.27 7.61
C GLU A 181 -13.85 11.06 6.87
N GLU A 182 -15.12 10.67 6.99
CA GLU A 182 -16.22 11.44 6.41
C GLU A 182 -16.30 12.83 7.06
N GLY A 183 -16.12 13.89 6.28
CA GLY A 183 -16.06 15.27 6.77
C GLY A 183 -14.67 15.79 7.17
N GLY A 184 -13.63 14.94 7.09
CA GLY A 184 -12.25 15.30 7.42
C GLY A 184 -11.50 16.09 6.34
N VAL A 185 -10.19 16.31 6.57
CA VAL A 185 -9.30 17.03 5.63
C VAL A 185 -9.20 16.27 4.31
N GLN A 186 -9.37 16.98 3.19
CA GLN A 186 -9.12 16.41 1.87
C GLN A 186 -7.62 16.23 1.65
N VAL A 187 -7.21 14.99 1.43
CA VAL A 187 -5.85 14.61 1.06
C VAL A 187 -5.72 14.34 -0.44
N PRO A 188 -4.49 14.42 -0.98
CA PRO A 188 -4.23 14.06 -2.36
C PRO A 188 -4.58 12.59 -2.67
N ARG A 189 -4.68 12.26 -3.96
CA ARG A 189 -4.81 10.87 -4.42
C ARG A 189 -3.55 10.06 -4.07
N ALA A 190 -3.68 8.74 -4.05
CA ALA A 190 -2.66 7.80 -3.55
C ALA A 190 -1.22 8.04 -4.05
N ILE A 191 -1.00 8.39 -5.33
CA ILE A 191 0.34 8.67 -5.86
C ILE A 191 0.96 9.88 -5.16
N VAL A 192 0.22 11.00 -5.12
CA VAL A 192 0.71 12.24 -4.53
C VAL A 192 0.81 12.09 -3.01
N TYR A 193 -0.15 11.41 -2.39
CA TYR A 193 -0.12 11.10 -0.96
C TYR A 193 1.15 10.32 -0.59
N THR A 194 1.43 9.24 -1.32
CA THR A 194 2.61 8.39 -1.13
C THR A 194 3.89 9.20 -1.32
N ALA A 195 3.99 9.92 -2.44
CA ALA A 195 5.15 10.76 -2.75
C ALA A 195 5.40 11.84 -1.69
N THR A 196 4.35 12.45 -1.16
CA THR A 196 4.44 13.49 -0.13
C THR A 196 5.04 12.93 1.15
N TRP A 197 4.63 11.74 1.56
CA TRP A 197 5.18 11.05 2.73
C TRP A 197 6.69 10.75 2.57
N TYR A 198 7.11 10.19 1.43
CA TYR A 198 8.55 10.07 1.14
C TYR A 198 9.27 11.44 1.15
N PHE A 199 8.62 12.50 0.66
CA PHE A 199 9.19 13.85 0.58
C PHE A 199 9.32 14.58 1.93
N VAL A 200 8.51 14.21 2.92
CA VAL A 200 8.70 14.65 4.32
C VAL A 200 9.63 13.73 5.10
N GLY A 201 10.18 12.69 4.44
CA GLY A 201 11.15 11.76 5.01
C GLY A 201 10.58 10.61 5.80
N VAL A 202 9.28 10.31 5.64
CA VAL A 202 8.62 9.16 6.26
C VAL A 202 7.92 8.35 5.17
N PRO A 203 8.54 7.25 4.69
CA PRO A 203 7.88 6.28 3.84
C PRO A 203 6.55 5.80 4.47
N PRO A 204 5.44 5.80 3.73
CA PRO A 204 4.11 5.73 4.35
C PRO A 204 3.74 4.36 4.92
N THR A 205 4.49 3.29 4.65
CA THR A 205 4.34 2.00 5.37
C THR A 205 4.70 2.12 6.85
N LEU A 206 5.65 3.01 7.19
CA LEU A 206 6.09 3.23 8.57
C LEU A 206 5.03 3.95 9.41
N LEU A 207 3.97 4.48 8.79
CA LEU A 207 2.83 5.06 9.51
C LEU A 207 2.02 3.99 10.27
N ASP A 208 2.22 2.71 9.95
CA ASP A 208 1.66 1.59 10.71
C ASP A 208 2.46 1.26 11.99
N ALA A 209 3.43 2.10 12.39
CA ALA A 209 4.29 1.88 13.55
C ALA A 209 3.54 1.61 14.87
N GLN A 210 2.44 2.33 15.12
CA GLN A 210 1.63 2.07 16.31
C GLN A 210 1.00 0.67 16.30
N PHE A 211 0.62 0.18 15.12
CA PHE A 211 0.08 -1.17 14.99
C PHE A 211 1.15 -2.24 15.25
N ILE A 212 2.38 -2.05 14.78
CA ILE A 212 3.51 -2.94 15.09
C ILE A 212 3.76 -3.00 16.61
N ALA A 213 3.82 -1.84 17.27
CA ALA A 213 4.00 -1.78 18.72
C ALA A 213 2.84 -2.44 19.48
N TRP A 214 1.61 -2.28 19.01
CA TRP A 214 0.44 -2.97 19.56
C TRP A 214 0.55 -4.49 19.38
N ALA A 215 0.83 -4.95 18.16
CA ALA A 215 0.94 -6.37 17.83
C ALA A 215 2.02 -7.08 18.63
N TYR A 216 3.14 -6.39 18.92
CA TYR A 216 4.17 -6.89 19.81
C TYR A 216 3.68 -7.02 21.26
N LYS A 217 3.02 -5.97 21.79
CA LYS A 217 2.49 -5.96 23.16
C LYS A 217 1.38 -6.98 23.40
N THR A 218 0.65 -7.36 22.35
CA THR A 218 -0.44 -8.35 22.41
C THR A 218 -0.03 -9.75 21.96
N ASP A 219 1.26 -9.99 21.67
CA ASP A 219 1.78 -11.28 21.19
C ASP A 219 1.13 -11.78 19.87
N GLU A 220 0.70 -10.84 19.02
CA GLU A 220 0.06 -11.11 17.72
C GLU A 220 1.04 -10.90 16.55
N LEU A 221 2.19 -10.28 16.79
CA LEU A 221 3.14 -9.86 15.74
C LEU A 221 3.57 -11.03 14.84
N ASP A 222 3.94 -12.17 15.41
CA ASP A 222 4.35 -13.35 14.64
C ASP A 222 3.23 -13.88 13.73
N ALA A 223 1.99 -13.87 14.21
CA ALA A 223 0.85 -14.30 13.41
C ALA A 223 0.57 -13.33 12.26
N ILE A 224 0.71 -12.03 12.52
CA ILE A 224 0.59 -10.98 11.50
C ILE A 224 1.72 -11.08 10.46
N LEU A 225 2.97 -11.33 10.87
CA LEU A 225 4.09 -11.51 9.94
C LEU A 225 3.93 -12.78 9.08
N ARG A 226 3.31 -13.84 9.63
CA ARG A 226 2.90 -14.99 8.82
C ARG A 226 1.80 -14.62 7.82
N ALA A 227 0.85 -13.79 8.21
CA ALA A 227 -0.20 -13.29 7.31
C ALA A 227 0.36 -12.36 6.22
N LEU A 228 1.35 -11.53 6.55
CA LEU A 228 2.02 -10.56 5.68
C LEU A 228 3.51 -10.87 5.53
N PRO A 229 3.88 -11.89 4.74
CA PRO A 229 5.25 -12.39 4.66
C PRO A 229 6.20 -11.40 3.99
N ALA A 230 5.69 -10.44 3.22
CA ALA A 230 6.50 -9.39 2.63
C ALA A 230 6.74 -8.22 3.61
N LEU A 231 6.00 -8.12 4.73
CA LEU A 231 6.02 -6.94 5.61
C LEU A 231 7.41 -6.58 6.12
N LEU A 232 8.21 -7.59 6.48
CA LEU A 232 9.59 -7.35 6.94
C LEU A 232 10.47 -6.80 5.80
N ASP A 233 10.33 -7.32 4.58
CA ASP A 233 11.08 -6.85 3.41
C ASP A 233 10.61 -5.47 2.95
N GLU A 234 9.30 -5.21 3.01
CA GLU A 234 8.69 -3.90 2.75
C GLU A 234 9.24 -2.85 3.73
N TRP A 235 9.26 -3.15 5.02
CA TRP A 235 9.78 -2.25 6.05
C TRP A 235 11.29 -2.06 5.93
N ARG A 236 12.06 -3.11 5.60
CA ARG A 236 13.50 -2.98 5.32
C ARG A 236 13.73 -2.07 4.12
N TYR A 237 13.01 -2.30 3.01
CA TYR A 237 13.10 -1.48 1.82
C TYR A 237 12.74 -0.02 2.13
N ASP A 238 11.61 0.23 2.78
CA ASP A 238 11.17 1.59 3.08
C ASP A 238 12.04 2.27 4.13
N SER A 239 12.59 1.55 5.11
CA SER A 239 13.53 2.14 6.08
C SER A 239 14.77 2.74 5.40
N SER A 240 15.18 2.25 4.22
CA SER A 240 16.28 2.83 3.42
C SER A 240 15.94 4.22 2.84
N PHE A 241 14.70 4.67 2.93
CA PHE A 241 14.26 6.01 2.54
C PHE A 241 13.75 6.86 3.70
N TYR A 242 13.80 6.33 4.93
CA TYR A 242 13.44 7.06 6.14
C TYR A 242 14.53 8.08 6.49
N CYS A 243 14.16 9.36 6.51
CA CYS A 243 15.06 10.45 6.89
C CYS A 243 14.57 11.08 8.18
N ARG A 244 15.01 10.51 9.30
CA ARG A 244 14.62 10.95 10.65
C ARG A 244 14.80 12.44 10.89
N LYS A 245 15.92 13.02 10.43
CA LYS A 245 16.20 14.47 10.57
C LYS A 245 15.15 15.31 9.86
N ARG A 246 14.86 14.99 8.60
CA ARG A 246 13.82 15.66 7.81
C ARG A 246 12.45 15.51 8.45
N ALA A 247 12.08 14.29 8.82
CA ALA A 247 10.80 13.99 9.46
C ALA A 247 10.62 14.80 10.75
N LYS A 248 11.64 14.83 11.63
CA LYS A 248 11.60 15.62 12.87
C LYS A 248 11.43 17.11 12.59
N ASN A 249 12.11 17.65 11.59
CA ASN A 249 12.02 19.07 11.24
C ASN A 249 10.66 19.45 10.66
N VAL A 250 10.03 18.57 9.88
CA VAL A 250 8.77 18.88 9.17
C VAL A 250 7.53 18.50 9.97
N LEU A 251 7.58 17.40 10.71
CA LEU A 251 6.42 16.77 11.38
C LEU A 251 6.54 16.72 12.91
N GLY A 252 7.71 17.04 13.46
CA GLY A 252 7.99 16.93 14.90
C GLY A 252 8.53 15.55 15.30
N GLU A 253 8.93 15.44 16.58
CA GLU A 253 9.65 14.27 17.10
C GLU A 253 8.72 13.12 17.51
N ASP A 254 7.44 13.39 17.75
CA ASP A 254 6.51 12.38 18.28
C ASP A 254 6.30 11.19 17.31
N LEU A 255 6.19 11.47 16.00
CA LEU A 255 6.08 10.44 14.96
C LEU A 255 7.37 9.65 14.82
N THR A 256 8.52 10.32 14.80
CA THR A 256 9.81 9.65 14.60
C THR A 256 10.12 8.70 15.75
N LYS A 257 9.81 9.06 16.99
CA LYS A 257 9.94 8.16 18.15
C LYS A 257 9.12 6.88 18.00
N LYS A 258 7.87 6.98 17.52
CA LYS A 258 7.00 5.81 17.30
C LYS A 258 7.55 4.91 16.20
N ILE A 259 8.06 5.51 15.11
CA ILE A 259 8.69 4.78 14.02
C ILE A 259 9.95 4.07 14.51
N ASP A 260 10.81 4.77 15.27
CA ASP A 260 12.04 4.20 15.82
C ASP A 260 11.72 3.01 16.75
N GLU A 261 10.73 3.12 17.66
CA GLU A 261 10.26 2.00 18.51
C GLU A 261 9.81 0.79 17.66
N ALA A 262 9.03 1.02 16.62
CA ALA A 262 8.54 -0.06 15.75
C ALA A 262 9.67 -0.72 14.94
N LEU A 263 10.65 0.05 14.49
CA LEU A 263 11.84 -0.48 13.80
C LEU A 263 12.68 -1.35 14.74
N ASP A 264 12.87 -0.93 15.99
CA ASP A 264 13.56 -1.73 17.00
C ASP A 264 12.83 -3.05 17.28
N ILE A 265 11.50 -3.01 17.42
CA ILE A 265 10.65 -4.21 17.57
C ILE A 265 10.82 -5.17 16.38
N MET A 266 10.89 -4.63 15.16
CA MET A 266 11.05 -5.41 13.93
C MET A 266 12.50 -5.85 13.69
N GLY A 267 13.45 -5.43 14.53
CA GLY A 267 14.88 -5.71 14.35
C GLY A 267 15.46 -5.09 13.07
N ILE A 268 14.95 -3.94 12.64
CA ILE A 268 15.36 -3.25 11.42
C ILE A 268 16.18 -2.02 11.80
N LYS A 269 17.40 -1.94 11.30
CA LYS A 269 18.23 -0.75 11.40
C LYS A 269 18.17 0.02 10.07
N PRO A 270 17.62 1.25 10.05
CA PRO A 270 17.60 2.06 8.83
C PRO A 270 19.01 2.44 8.39
N GLU A 271 19.33 2.18 7.14
CA GLU A 271 20.59 2.60 6.50
C GLU A 271 20.28 3.36 5.21
N PRO A 272 19.73 4.59 5.32
CA PRO A 272 19.34 5.34 4.15
C PRO A 272 20.56 5.89 3.40
N ASP A 273 20.47 5.91 2.06
CA ASP A 273 21.53 6.42 1.20
C ASP A 273 21.87 7.88 1.53
N GLU A 274 23.17 8.19 1.66
CA GLU A 274 23.65 9.53 2.05
C GLU A 274 23.28 10.59 1.00
N THR A 275 23.33 10.23 -0.29
CA THR A 275 22.98 11.14 -1.37
C THR A 275 21.48 11.46 -1.35
N TYR A 276 20.65 10.43 -1.15
CA TYR A 276 19.20 10.57 -0.98
C TYR A 276 18.85 11.47 0.21
N THR A 277 19.46 11.22 1.37
CA THR A 277 19.16 11.99 2.59
C THR A 277 19.68 13.42 2.50
N ALA A 278 20.85 13.66 1.92
CA ALA A 278 21.38 15.01 1.69
C ALA A 278 20.47 15.82 0.76
N LEU A 279 19.99 15.21 -0.34
CA LEU A 279 19.05 15.83 -1.26
C LEU A 279 17.71 16.13 -0.57
N LEU A 280 17.17 15.16 0.18
CA LEU A 280 15.88 15.27 0.83
C LEU A 280 15.84 16.32 1.95
N ASN A 281 16.93 16.46 2.71
CA ASN A 281 17.00 17.45 3.80
C ASN A 281 16.79 18.88 3.30
N ASN A 282 17.24 19.20 2.09
CA ASN A 282 17.17 20.52 1.47
C ASN A 282 16.03 20.65 0.43
N ALA A 283 15.16 19.65 0.31
CA ALA A 283 14.16 19.60 -0.74
C ALA A 283 12.96 20.52 -0.45
N GLU A 284 12.66 21.46 -1.34
CA GLU A 284 11.49 22.37 -1.19
C GLU A 284 10.64 22.51 -2.46
N ALA A 285 11.10 21.96 -3.58
CA ALA A 285 10.54 22.22 -4.90
C ALA A 285 10.22 20.93 -5.67
N GLN A 286 9.36 21.04 -6.68
CA GLN A 286 8.96 19.92 -7.54
C GLN A 286 10.15 19.21 -8.20
N ALA A 287 11.21 19.95 -8.59
CA ALA A 287 12.42 19.36 -9.14
C ALA A 287 13.09 18.37 -8.17
N HIS A 288 13.12 18.69 -6.87
CA HIS A 288 13.65 17.80 -5.84
C HIS A 288 12.78 16.54 -5.70
N ALA A 289 11.45 16.69 -5.70
CA ALA A 289 10.54 15.55 -5.63
C ALA A 289 10.73 14.57 -6.80
N LEU A 290 10.96 15.09 -8.02
CA LEU A 290 11.29 14.27 -9.19
C LEU A 290 12.63 13.56 -9.05
N ALA A 291 13.68 14.28 -8.62
CA ALA A 291 15.01 13.70 -8.45
C ALA A 291 15.00 12.57 -7.41
N LEU A 292 14.36 12.80 -6.26
CA LEU A 292 14.16 11.79 -5.22
C LEU A 292 13.34 10.59 -5.72
N GLY A 293 12.31 10.84 -6.54
CA GLY A 293 11.52 9.79 -7.17
C GLY A 293 12.32 8.92 -8.13
N ARG A 294 13.27 9.51 -8.88
CA ARG A 294 14.19 8.75 -9.74
C ARG A 294 15.11 7.84 -8.95
N ILE A 295 15.63 8.29 -7.80
CA ILE A 295 16.46 7.46 -6.91
C ILE A 295 15.67 6.23 -6.43
N ARG A 296 14.39 6.40 -6.10
CA ARG A 296 13.51 5.29 -5.66
C ARG A 296 13.04 4.39 -6.81
N GLY A 297 13.09 4.87 -8.06
CA GLY A 297 12.45 4.21 -9.22
C GLY A 297 10.93 4.40 -9.27
N PHE A 298 10.38 5.35 -8.51
CA PHE A 298 8.99 5.78 -8.56
C PHE A 298 8.78 7.14 -7.86
N LEU A 299 7.82 7.93 -8.32
CA LEU A 299 7.40 9.14 -7.60
C LEU A 299 6.67 8.79 -6.29
N GLY A 300 5.64 7.95 -6.42
CA GLY A 300 4.75 7.45 -5.38
C GLY A 300 3.69 6.56 -5.99
#